data_AF-A0A9P3CLW6-F1
#
_entry.id   AF-A0A9P3CLW6-F1
#
_cell.length_a   1.000
_cell.length_b   1.000
_cell.length_c   1.000
_cell.angle_alpha   90.00
_cell.angle_beta   90.00
_cell.angle_gamma   90.00
#
_symmetry.space_group_name_H-M   'P 1'
#
loop_
_entity.id
_entity.type
_entity.pdbx_description
1 polymer ?
#
loop_
_entity_poly.entity_id
_entity_poly.type
_entity_poly.pdbx_seq_one_letter_code
_entity_poly.pdbx_strand_id
1 'polypeptide(L)'
;MTKYYSPKVLFRSETGKLFHGAEEMKTWMKDLFFSFEKIQHVPEYYMQHSYKTAEGQKVTKVHAQFRRLLWLKGNVGDEADVEAPVAWICEIGKADEADGDGYLGLQFKEVSLYWDKTKTVELLKRGLPSDE
;
A
#
# COMPACT_ATOMS: atom_id res chain seq x y z
N MET A 1 -0.15 -7.60 -10.52
CA MET A 1 -0.16 -7.33 -9.07
C MET A 1 0.05 -8.60 -8.26
N THR A 2 -0.59 -9.72 -8.62
CA THR A 2 -0.56 -11.00 -7.87
C THR A 2 0.84 -11.57 -7.62
N LYS A 3 1.81 -11.46 -8.53
CA LYS A 3 3.16 -12.04 -8.34
C LYS A 3 3.97 -11.50 -7.14
N TYR A 4 3.67 -10.29 -6.67
CA TYR A 4 4.38 -9.69 -5.53
C TYR A 4 3.75 -10.04 -4.18
N TYR A 5 2.50 -10.49 -4.16
CA TYR A 5 1.74 -10.72 -2.95
C TYR A 5 1.43 -12.20 -2.81
N SER A 6 1.60 -12.74 -1.61
CA SER A 6 1.10 -14.07 -1.28
C SER A 6 -0.41 -14.13 -1.53
N PRO A 7 -0.96 -15.25 -2.05
CA PRO A 7 -2.41 -15.48 -2.07
C PRO A 7 -3.04 -15.38 -0.67
N LYS A 8 -2.24 -15.63 0.38
CA LYS A 8 -2.59 -15.56 1.80
C LYS A 8 -2.12 -14.26 2.47
N VAL A 9 -1.71 -13.25 1.70
CA VAL A 9 -1.20 -12.00 2.28
C VAL A 9 -2.24 -11.38 3.21
N LEU A 10 -1.78 -10.88 4.36
CA LEU A 10 -2.60 -10.05 5.24
C LEU A 10 -2.29 -8.59 4.97
N PHE A 11 -3.31 -7.81 4.62
CA PHE A 11 -3.17 -6.37 4.47
C PHE A 11 -3.92 -5.65 5.60
N ARG A 12 -3.27 -4.69 6.25
CA ARG A 12 -3.84 -3.86 7.31
C ARG A 12 -3.87 -2.40 6.87
N SER A 13 -5.05 -1.79 6.88
CA SER A 13 -5.19 -0.34 6.64
C SER A 13 -4.80 0.48 7.86
N GLU A 14 -4.79 1.81 7.69
CA GLU A 14 -4.51 2.77 8.76
C GLU A 14 -5.53 2.70 9.91
N THR A 15 -6.74 2.20 9.65
CA THR A 15 -7.80 2.01 10.66
C THR A 15 -7.73 0.64 11.34
N GLY A 16 -6.75 -0.19 10.99
CA GLY A 16 -6.62 -1.56 11.48
C GLY A 16 -7.55 -2.57 10.80
N LYS A 17 -8.31 -2.17 9.76
CA LYS A 17 -9.11 -3.10 8.97
C LYS A 17 -8.18 -4.09 8.25
N LEU A 18 -8.54 -5.37 8.32
CA LEU A 18 -7.82 -6.45 7.66
C LEU A 18 -8.47 -6.79 6.32
N PHE A 19 -7.62 -7.09 5.34
CA PHE A 19 -8.00 -7.64 4.05
C PHE A 19 -7.19 -8.90 3.82
N HIS A 20 -7.86 -9.96 3.36
CA HIS A 20 -7.30 -11.28 3.22
C HIS A 20 -7.06 -11.58 1.74
N GLY A 21 -5.78 -11.71 1.38
CA GLY A 21 -5.37 -12.00 0.02
C GLY A 21 -5.31 -10.78 -0.90
N ALA A 22 -4.71 -11.00 -2.08
CA ALA A 22 -4.41 -9.93 -3.02
C ALA A 22 -5.67 -9.30 -3.67
N GLU A 23 -6.75 -10.06 -3.83
CA GLU A 23 -7.96 -9.57 -4.50
C GLU A 23 -8.79 -8.62 -3.62
N GLU A 24 -8.99 -8.92 -2.33
CA GLU A 24 -9.68 -7.98 -1.42
C GLU A 24 -8.91 -6.65 -1.30
N MET A 25 -7.59 -6.73 -1.18
CA MET A 25 -6.70 -5.58 -1.14
C MET A 25 -6.78 -4.77 -2.45
N LYS A 26 -6.82 -5.43 -3.60
CA LYS A 26 -6.97 -4.77 -4.91
C LYS A 26 -8.27 -4.01 -5.05
N THR A 27 -9.39 -4.61 -4.63
CA THR A 27 -10.69 -3.95 -4.64
C THR A 27 -10.67 -2.71 -3.76
N TRP A 28 -10.16 -2.84 -2.53
CA TRP A 28 -10.03 -1.70 -1.63
C TRP A 28 -9.12 -0.59 -2.17
N MET A 29 -7.97 -0.92 -2.75
CA MET A 29 -7.08 0.10 -3.34
C MET A 29 -7.73 0.81 -4.53
N LYS A 30 -8.50 0.08 -5.36
CA LYS A 30 -9.25 0.70 -6.47
C LYS A 30 -10.24 1.71 -5.94
N ASP A 31 -11.04 1.36 -4.94
CA ASP A 31 -12.04 2.27 -4.36
C ASP A 31 -11.38 3.48 -3.69
N LEU A 32 -10.30 3.23 -2.94
CA LEU A 32 -9.58 4.28 -2.23
C LEU A 32 -8.97 5.32 -3.19
N PHE A 33 -8.46 4.85 -4.33
CA PHE A 33 -7.71 5.69 -5.25
C PHE A 33 -8.50 6.14 -6.48
N PHE A 34 -9.76 5.72 -6.61
CA PHE A 34 -10.62 6.07 -7.75
C PHE A 34 -10.80 7.58 -7.94
N SER A 35 -10.74 8.37 -6.87
CA SER A 35 -10.95 9.82 -6.91
C SER A 35 -9.75 10.63 -7.38
N PHE A 36 -8.60 9.98 -7.64
CA PHE A 36 -7.37 10.67 -8.01
C PHE A 36 -7.03 10.44 -9.49
N GLU A 37 -6.62 11.52 -10.16
CA GLU A 37 -6.07 11.49 -11.52
C GLU A 37 -4.68 10.83 -11.51
N LYS A 38 -3.88 11.19 -10.50
CA LYS A 38 -2.49 10.76 -10.37
C LYS A 38 -2.14 10.57 -8.90
N ILE A 39 -1.27 9.60 -8.67
CA ILE A 39 -0.69 9.31 -7.36
C ILE A 39 0.81 9.14 -7.54
N GLN A 40 1.58 9.77 -6.66
CA GLN A 40 3.02 9.62 -6.64
C GLN A 40 3.50 9.38 -5.21
N HIS A 41 4.43 8.45 -5.03
CA HIS A 41 5.14 8.25 -3.78
C HIS A 41 6.57 8.76 -3.93
N VAL A 42 6.96 9.67 -3.06
CA VAL A 42 8.34 10.15 -2.92
C VAL A 42 8.95 9.43 -1.72
N PRO A 43 9.90 8.50 -1.91
CA PRO A 43 10.55 7.79 -0.80
C PRO A 43 11.31 8.77 0.09
N GLU A 44 11.14 8.64 1.40
CA GLU A 44 11.88 9.45 2.39
C GLU A 44 12.80 8.60 3.25
N TYR A 45 12.32 7.43 3.66
CA TYR A 45 13.04 6.56 4.57
C TYR A 45 12.86 5.11 4.18
N TYR A 46 13.91 4.32 4.41
CA TYR A 46 13.90 2.89 4.20
C TYR A 46 14.78 2.21 5.25
N MET A 47 14.20 1.26 5.97
CA MET A 47 14.90 0.36 6.88
C MET A 47 14.46 -1.07 6.58
N GLN A 48 15.40 -1.99 6.63
CA GLN A 48 15.10 -3.41 6.59
C GLN A 48 15.87 -4.16 7.67
N HIS A 49 15.26 -5.21 8.20
CA HIS A 49 15.95 -6.19 9.02
C HIS A 49 15.48 -7.59 8.64
N SER A 50 16.41 -8.54 8.60
CA SER A 50 16.10 -9.94 8.33
C SER A 50 16.24 -10.76 9.61
N TYR A 51 15.35 -11.73 9.80
CA TYR A 51 15.39 -12.70 10.88
C TYR A 51 14.96 -14.08 10.38
N LYS A 52 15.07 -15.09 11.24
CA LYS A 52 14.51 -16.42 10.99
C LYS A 52 13.27 -16.63 11.85
N THR A 53 12.21 -17.21 11.28
CA THR A 53 11.04 -17.64 12.05
C THR A 53 11.37 -18.82 12.95
N ALA A 54 10.43 -19.23 13.81
CA ALA A 54 10.58 -20.42 14.65
C ALA A 54 10.81 -21.69 13.81
N GLU A 55 10.24 -21.73 12.60
CA GLU A 55 10.38 -22.80 11.60
C GLU A 55 11.67 -22.66 10.77
N GLY A 56 12.56 -21.71 11.10
CA GLY A 56 13.86 -21.52 10.46
C GLY A 56 13.83 -20.78 9.12
N GLN A 57 12.67 -20.28 8.69
CA GLN A 57 12.52 -19.57 7.41
C GLN A 57 13.08 -18.16 7.50
N LYS A 58 13.89 -17.73 6.51
CA LYS A 58 14.37 -16.35 6.44
C LYS A 58 13.22 -15.43 6.01
N VAL A 59 13.03 -14.38 6.80
CA VAL A 59 12.04 -13.34 6.58
C VAL A 59 12.73 -11.98 6.64
N THR A 60 12.26 -11.02 5.85
CA THR A 60 12.73 -9.64 5.88
C THR A 60 11.57 -8.72 6.17
N LYS A 61 11.71 -7.92 7.23
CA LYS A 61 10.75 -6.88 7.57
C LYS A 61 11.29 -5.53 7.12
N VAL A 62 10.46 -4.80 6.39
CA VAL A 62 10.78 -3.51 5.81
C VAL A 62 9.90 -2.44 6.46
N HIS A 63 10.52 -1.34 6.85
CA HIS A 63 9.86 -0.12 7.27
C HIS A 63 10.25 0.97 6.28
N ALA A 64 9.31 1.38 5.44
CA ALA A 64 9.50 2.43 4.45
C ALA A 64 8.58 3.61 4.77
N GLN A 65 9.07 4.83 4.56
CA GLN A 65 8.24 6.03 4.61
C GLN A 65 8.27 6.75 3.27
N PHE A 66 7.14 7.33 2.92
CA PHE A 66 6.94 8.06 1.68
C PHE A 66 6.13 9.32 1.96
N ARG A 67 6.38 10.37 1.17
CA ARG A 67 5.37 11.41 0.94
C ARG A 67 4.49 10.94 -0.21
N ARG A 68 3.18 10.86 0.03
CA ARG A 68 2.19 10.55 -0.99
C ARG A 68 1.59 11.84 -1.49
N LEU A 69 1.81 12.09 -2.77
CA LEU A 69 1.26 13.19 -3.52
C LEU A 69 0.03 12.69 -4.29
N LEU A 70 -1.08 13.42 -4.18
CA LEU A 70 -2.37 13.06 -4.77
C LEU A 70 -2.90 14.24 -5.59
N TRP A 71 -3.27 13.97 -6.82
CA TRP A 71 -3.97 14.89 -7.71
C TRP A 71 -5.41 14.40 -7.81
N LEU A 72 -6.39 15.25 -7.49
CA LEU A 72 -7.80 14.94 -7.68
C LEU A 72 -8.12 14.85 -9.17
N LYS A 73 -9.17 14.09 -9.51
CA LYS A 73 -9.68 14.05 -10.90
C LYS A 73 -9.89 15.47 -11.45
N GLY A 74 -9.36 15.70 -12.64
CA GLY A 74 -9.38 17.00 -13.31
C GLY A 74 -8.14 17.88 -13.03
N ASN A 75 -7.35 17.59 -12.01
CA ASN A 75 -6.05 18.24 -11.81
C ASN A 75 -4.98 17.54 -12.67
N VAL A 76 -4.66 18.16 -13.81
CA VAL A 76 -3.61 17.72 -14.75
C VAL A 76 -2.32 18.55 -14.62
N GLY A 77 -2.22 19.40 -13.61
CA GLY A 77 -1.06 20.25 -13.36
C GLY A 77 0.07 19.52 -12.65
N ASP A 78 1.19 20.21 -12.47
CA ASP A 78 2.39 19.65 -11.83
C ASP A 78 2.30 19.61 -10.29
N GLU A 79 1.39 20.39 -9.70
CA GLU A 79 1.23 20.50 -8.24
C GLU A 79 0.10 19.60 -7.74
N ALA A 80 0.40 18.83 -6.69
CA ALA A 80 -0.56 17.93 -6.05
C ALA A 80 -1.54 18.70 -5.16
N ASP A 81 -2.80 18.27 -5.12
CA ASP A 81 -3.81 18.81 -4.20
C ASP A 81 -3.55 18.40 -2.75
N VAL A 82 -2.97 17.21 -2.54
CA VAL A 82 -2.65 16.68 -1.22
C VAL A 82 -1.26 16.07 -1.18
N GLU A 83 -0.53 16.44 -0.14
CA GLU A 83 0.65 15.74 0.34
C GLU A 83 0.37 15.14 1.72
N ALA A 84 0.58 13.83 1.86
CA ALA A 84 0.39 13.11 3.12
C ALA A 84 1.58 12.18 3.41
N PRO A 85 2.09 12.15 4.65
CA PRO A 85 3.09 11.16 5.05
C PRO A 85 2.47 9.76 5.11
N VAL A 86 3.24 8.77 4.68
CA VAL A 86 2.84 7.37 4.61
C VAL A 86 3.94 6.50 5.18
N ALA A 87 3.60 5.62 6.12
CA ALA A 87 4.45 4.53 6.55
C ALA A 87 3.93 3.20 5.98
N TRP A 88 4.84 2.44 5.37
CA TRP A 88 4.64 1.08 4.92
C TRP A 88 5.51 0.14 5.74
N ILE A 89 4.86 -0.78 6.45
CA ILE A 89 5.53 -1.83 7.21
C ILE A 89 5.13 -3.14 6.57
N CYS A 90 6.09 -3.87 6.00
CA CYS A 90 5.78 -5.13 5.34
C CYS A 90 6.76 -6.23 5.72
N GLU A 91 6.25 -7.46 5.65
CA GLU A 91 7.01 -8.68 5.82
C GLU A 91 7.13 -9.37 4.46
N ILE A 92 8.36 -9.68 4.07
CA ILE A 92 8.71 -10.33 2.81
C ILE A 92 9.32 -11.69 3.13
N GLY A 93 8.77 -12.75 2.54
CA GLY A 93 9.23 -14.12 2.73
C GLY A 93 9.25 -14.89 1.42
N LYS A 94 9.65 -16.16 1.50
CA LYS A 94 9.64 -17.10 0.37
C LYS A 94 8.23 -17.20 -0.22
N ALA A 95 8.09 -17.28 -1.54
CA ALA A 95 6.80 -17.49 -2.20
C ALA A 95 6.10 -18.78 -1.71
N ASP A 96 4.76 -18.78 -1.67
CA ASP A 96 3.99 -19.91 -1.13
C ASP A 96 3.96 -21.14 -2.05
N GLU A 97 4.00 -20.94 -3.36
CA GLU A 97 3.98 -22.03 -4.33
C GLU A 97 5.38 -22.54 -4.64
N ALA A 98 5.51 -23.87 -4.78
CA ALA A 98 6.78 -24.56 -5.04
C ALA A 98 7.42 -24.14 -6.38
N ASP A 99 6.61 -23.70 -7.36
CA ASP A 99 7.04 -23.44 -8.74
C ASP A 99 7.47 -21.99 -9.02
N GLY A 100 7.72 -21.19 -7.98
CA GLY A 100 8.52 -19.96 -8.14
C GLY A 100 7.80 -18.76 -8.77
N ASP A 101 6.46 -18.70 -8.73
CA ASP A 101 5.69 -17.58 -9.34
C ASP A 101 5.66 -16.29 -8.48
N GLY A 102 6.43 -16.25 -7.39
CA GLY A 102 6.74 -15.02 -6.66
C GLY A 102 7.82 -14.20 -7.37
N TYR A 103 7.80 -12.88 -7.22
CA TYR A 103 8.86 -12.02 -7.77
C TYR A 103 10.21 -12.39 -7.15
N LEU A 104 11.13 -12.93 -7.98
CA LEU A 104 12.41 -13.47 -7.52
C LEU A 104 12.27 -14.53 -6.40
N GLY A 105 11.17 -15.30 -6.41
CA GLY A 105 10.87 -16.29 -5.38
C GLY A 105 10.45 -15.69 -4.03
N LEU A 106 10.16 -14.39 -3.98
CA LEU A 106 9.73 -13.67 -2.78
C LEU A 106 8.33 -13.08 -2.96
N GLN A 107 7.62 -12.94 -1.85
CA GLN A 107 6.30 -12.33 -1.80
C GLN A 107 6.11 -11.56 -0.49
N PHE A 108 5.29 -10.52 -0.53
CA PHE A 108 4.72 -9.91 0.67
C PHE A 108 3.82 -10.92 1.38
N LYS A 109 4.09 -11.14 2.67
CA LYS A 109 3.34 -11.99 3.59
C LYS A 109 2.38 -11.18 4.44
N GLU A 110 2.83 -10.02 4.87
CA GLU A 110 2.02 -9.03 5.57
C GLU A 110 2.37 -7.63 5.08
N VAL A 111 1.37 -6.75 4.98
CA VAL A 111 1.55 -5.33 4.67
C VAL A 111 0.64 -4.52 5.57
N SER A 112 1.21 -3.59 6.31
CA SER A 112 0.49 -2.56 7.07
C SER A 112 0.78 -1.18 6.47
N LEU A 113 -0.28 -0.42 6.21
CA LEU A 113 -0.22 0.94 5.70
C LEU A 113 -0.75 1.91 6.76
N TYR A 114 0.03 2.93 7.09
CA TYR A 114 -0.37 4.03 7.95
C TYR A 114 -0.18 5.33 7.21
N TRP A 115 -1.17 6.21 7.22
CA TRP A 115 -1.09 7.51 6.58
C TRP A 115 -2.17 8.44 7.10
N ASP A 116 -1.87 9.74 7.08
CA ASP A 116 -2.82 10.78 7.46
C ASP A 116 -3.75 11.11 6.28
N LYS A 117 -5.03 10.78 6.44
CA LYS A 117 -6.07 11.05 5.43
C LYS A 117 -6.87 12.31 5.71
N THR A 118 -6.55 13.07 6.76
CA THR A 118 -7.40 14.19 7.23
C THR A 118 -7.64 15.21 6.13
N LYS A 119 -6.56 15.70 5.49
CA LYS A 119 -6.65 16.63 4.35
C LYS A 119 -7.34 16.02 3.14
N THR A 120 -7.06 14.75 2.85
CA THR A 120 -7.69 14.01 1.75
C THR A 120 -9.20 13.92 1.91
N VAL A 121 -9.68 13.59 3.11
CA VAL A 121 -11.11 13.48 3.42
C VAL A 121 -11.79 14.85 3.38
N GLU A 122 -11.13 15.90 3.89
CA GLU A 122 -11.65 17.27 3.83
C GLU A 122 -11.85 17.73 2.38
N LEU A 123 -10.88 17.44 1.50
CA LEU A 123 -10.97 17.78 0.08
C LEU A 123 -12.02 16.96 -0.67
N LEU A 124 -12.11 15.65 -0.43
CA LEU A 124 -13.16 14.82 -1.03
C LEU A 124 -14.56 15.25 -0.57
N LYS A 125 -14.71 15.72 0.68
CA LYS A 125 -15.98 16.31 1.16
C LYS A 125 -16.31 17.66 0.52
N ARG A 126 -15.30 18.42 0.10
CA ARG A 126 -15.46 19.76 -0.51
C ARG A 126 -15.53 19.74 -2.04
N GLY A 127 -15.02 18.69 -2.68
CA GLY A 127 -14.76 18.64 -4.12
C GLY A 127 -15.29 17.41 -4.84
N LEU A 128 -16.17 16.61 -4.22
CA LEU A 128 -17.07 15.77 -5.02
C LEU A 128 -18.26 16.67 -5.39
N PRO A 129 -18.51 16.93 -6.68
CA PRO A 129 -19.83 17.40 -7.08
C PRO A 129 -20.83 16.42 -6.48
N SER A 130 -21.67 16.89 -5.57
CA SER A 130 -22.95 16.21 -5.37
C SER A 130 -23.59 16.17 -6.76
N ASP A 131 -24.01 14.99 -7.18
CA ASP A 131 -24.78 14.79 -8.41
C ASP A 131 -25.75 15.98 -8.64
N GLU A 132 -25.47 16.80 -9.65
CA GLU A 132 -26.50 17.54 -10.38
C GLU A 132 -26.98 16.67 -11.54
#